data_AF-A0A7D7C2K1-F1
#
_entry.id   AF-A0A7D7C2K1-F1
#
_cell.length_a   1.000
_cell.length_b   1.000
_cell.length_c   1.000
_cell.angle_alpha   90.00
_cell.angle_beta   90.00
_cell.angle_gamma   90.00
#
_symmetry.space_group_name_H-M   'P 1'
#
loop_
_entity.id
_entity.type
_entity.pdbx_description
1 polymer ?
#
loop_
_entity_poly.entity_id
_entity_poly.type
_entity_poly.pdbx_seq_one_letter_code
_entity_poly.pdbx_strand_id
1 'polypeptide(L)'
;MENKFKNNFISIYGERVWKDFFNTTRQIPGSDVIKLKFYIEKIDRVSNFYKIKNKRFTRFVLITLEKYYGNATIDFSEILKSDSNAYKWEIEHIVSKAKKKDNRLSNLTIISRDLNGLEEYKIAEFSKKRELMKKNKEYYFYLNEIFRNPSENVDEYFESRGQQLKDDFKKVFCDENYTEYLLKILNISDNDVNR
;
A
#
# COMPACT_ATOMS: atom_id res chain seq x y z
N MET A 1 0.26 5.05 26.51
CA MET A 1 -0.18 5.54 25.17
C MET A 1 0.60 4.89 24.03
N GLU A 2 1.94 4.83 24.08
CA GLU A 2 2.80 4.28 23.01
C GLU A 2 2.51 2.81 22.65
N ASN A 3 2.26 1.95 23.65
CA ASN A 3 1.86 0.56 23.41
C ASN A 3 0.49 0.42 22.69
N LYS A 4 -0.41 1.40 22.80
CA LYS A 4 -1.77 1.32 22.24
C LYS A 4 -1.76 1.58 20.73
N PHE A 5 -1.04 2.61 20.29
CA PHE A 5 -0.85 2.90 18.86
C PHE A 5 -0.27 1.69 18.15
N LYS A 6 0.85 1.15 18.68
CA LYS A 6 1.50 -0.04 18.13
C LYS A 6 0.53 -1.22 18.02
N ASN A 7 -0.18 -1.55 19.10
CA ASN A 7 -1.08 -2.71 19.11
C ASN A 7 -2.19 -2.60 18.06
N ASN A 8 -2.80 -1.42 17.94
CA ASN A 8 -3.85 -1.19 16.96
C ASN A 8 -3.32 -1.10 15.52
N PHE A 9 -2.13 -0.52 15.33
CA PHE A 9 -1.44 -0.58 14.04
C PHE A 9 -1.23 -2.03 13.64
N ILE A 10 -0.74 -2.87 14.56
CA ILE A 10 -0.55 -4.31 14.31
C ILE A 10 -1.87 -5.01 14.04
N SER A 11 -2.96 -4.70 14.75
CA SER A 11 -4.26 -5.36 14.49
C SER A 11 -4.82 -5.05 13.10
N ILE A 12 -4.54 -3.86 12.56
CA ILE A 12 -5.00 -3.47 11.22
C ILE A 12 -4.04 -3.98 10.15
N TYR A 13 -2.74 -3.71 10.31
CA TYR A 13 -1.74 -3.89 9.25
C TYR A 13 -0.88 -5.15 9.40
N GLY A 14 -0.82 -5.71 10.60
CA GLY A 14 0.01 -6.86 10.95
C GLY A 14 1.44 -6.49 11.39
N GLU A 15 2.06 -7.43 12.10
CA GLU A 15 3.33 -7.24 12.81
C GLU A 15 4.49 -6.83 11.90
N ARG A 16 4.57 -7.38 10.69
CA ARG A 16 5.66 -7.04 9.77
C ARG A 16 5.51 -5.67 9.14
N VAL A 17 4.28 -5.22 8.89
CA VAL A 17 4.04 -3.87 8.39
C VAL A 17 4.41 -2.85 9.45
N TRP A 18 4.13 -3.15 10.73
CA TRP A 18 4.63 -2.35 11.86
C TRP A 18 6.17 -2.28 11.87
N LYS A 19 6.86 -3.42 11.73
CA LYS A 19 8.32 -3.46 11.67
C LYS A 19 8.87 -2.60 10.52
N ASP A 20 8.25 -2.65 9.35
CA ASP A 20 8.65 -1.82 8.22
C ASP A 20 8.43 -0.33 8.49
N PHE A 21 7.26 0.03 9.02
CA PHE A 21 6.94 1.40 9.43
C PHE A 21 7.96 1.92 10.45
N PHE A 22 8.16 1.20 11.54
CA PHE A 22 9.07 1.57 12.61
C PHE A 22 10.52 1.69 12.12
N ASN A 23 11.00 0.75 11.30
CA ASN A 23 12.36 0.81 10.78
C ASN A 23 12.59 1.99 9.84
N THR A 24 11.58 2.41 9.07
CA THR A 24 11.69 3.58 8.19
C THR A 24 11.55 4.89 8.97
N THR A 25 10.87 4.90 10.11
CA THR A 25 10.64 6.11 10.92
C THR A 25 11.53 6.20 12.17
N ARG A 26 12.40 5.22 12.43
CA ARG A 26 13.23 5.14 13.64
C ARG A 26 14.06 6.40 13.93
N GLN A 27 14.51 7.10 12.90
CA GLN A 27 15.33 8.31 13.05
C GLN A 27 14.48 9.58 13.24
N ILE A 28 13.16 9.48 13.09
CA ILE A 28 12.25 10.61 13.24
C ILE A 28 11.94 10.74 14.74
N PRO A 29 12.28 11.87 15.37
CA PRO A 29 11.99 12.09 16.77
C PRO A 29 10.48 12.25 17.01
N GLY A 30 10.04 11.90 18.21
CA GLY A 30 8.65 12.10 18.65
C GLY A 30 7.81 10.83 18.65
N SER A 31 6.51 11.02 18.89
CA SER A 31 5.53 9.93 19.03
C SER A 31 5.27 9.21 17.71
N ASP A 32 4.69 8.02 17.76
CA ASP A 32 4.34 7.27 16.54
C ASP A 32 3.29 8.00 15.68
N VAL A 33 2.48 8.88 16.29
CA VAL A 33 1.56 9.78 15.56
C VAL A 33 2.35 10.79 14.72
N ILE A 34 3.42 11.37 15.27
CA ILE A 34 4.29 12.30 14.52
C ILE A 34 4.98 11.55 13.37
N LYS A 35 5.43 10.33 13.61
CA LYS A 35 6.04 9.46 12.58
C LYS A 35 5.05 9.13 11.46
N LEU A 36 3.78 8.91 11.79
CA LEU A 36 2.72 8.68 10.80
C LEU A 36 2.43 9.96 9.98
N LYS A 37 2.35 11.13 10.63
CA LYS A 37 2.21 12.43 9.93
C LYS A 37 3.33 12.66 8.93
N PHE A 38 4.57 12.36 9.31
CA PHE A 38 5.70 12.42 8.38
C PHE A 38 5.50 11.51 7.15
N TYR A 39 4.95 10.31 7.34
CA TYR A 39 4.62 9.40 6.24
C TYR A 39 3.55 9.98 5.30
N ILE A 40 2.51 10.59 5.86
CA ILE A 40 1.43 11.24 5.10
C ILE A 40 2.01 12.36 4.23
N GLU A 41 2.79 13.27 4.82
CA GLU A 41 3.44 14.36 4.08
C GLU A 41 4.47 13.88 3.06
N LYS A 42 5.13 12.75 3.32
CA LYS A 42 6.14 12.19 2.42
C LYS A 42 5.57 11.80 1.07
N ILE A 43 4.27 11.47 0.96
CA ILE A 43 3.69 10.94 -0.28
C ILE A 43 3.83 11.90 -1.46
N ASP A 44 3.71 13.20 -1.22
CA ASP A 44 3.82 14.21 -2.27
C ASP A 44 5.28 14.49 -2.68
N ARG A 45 6.24 14.13 -1.82
CA ARG A 45 7.69 14.35 -2.04
C ARG A 45 8.39 13.18 -2.73
N VAL A 46 7.73 12.04 -2.90
CA VAL A 46 8.32 10.86 -3.53
C VAL A 46 7.97 10.83 -5.02
N SER A 47 8.99 10.86 -5.88
CA SER A 47 8.85 10.67 -7.33
C SER A 47 9.14 9.23 -7.78
N ASN A 48 10.03 8.53 -7.07
CA ASN A 48 10.38 7.14 -7.33
C ASN A 48 10.02 6.25 -6.13
N PHE A 49 8.87 5.60 -6.23
CA PHE A 49 8.29 4.74 -5.21
C PHE A 49 8.92 3.34 -5.18
N TYR A 50 9.52 2.89 -6.28
CA TYR A 50 10.18 1.57 -6.33
C TYR A 50 11.64 1.59 -5.85
N LYS A 51 12.23 2.76 -5.57
CA LYS A 51 13.60 2.88 -5.04
C LYS A 51 13.71 2.17 -3.68
N ILE A 52 14.81 1.46 -3.44
CA ILE A 52 15.06 0.66 -2.23
C ILE A 52 14.68 1.42 -0.94
N LYS A 53 15.15 2.68 -0.79
CA LYS A 53 14.86 3.51 0.39
C LYS A 53 13.37 3.88 0.59
N ASN A 54 12.57 3.78 -0.47
CA ASN A 54 11.15 4.09 -0.47
C ASN A 54 10.27 2.83 -0.49
N LYS A 55 10.83 1.64 -0.77
CA LYS A 55 10.03 0.42 -0.98
C LYS A 55 9.13 0.07 0.21
N ARG A 56 9.62 0.21 1.44
CA ARG A 56 8.82 0.03 2.68
C ARG A 56 7.68 1.05 2.80
N PHE A 57 7.99 2.32 2.51
CA PHE A 57 7.00 3.40 2.49
C PHE A 57 5.91 3.14 1.44
N THR A 58 6.31 2.82 0.20
CA THR A 58 5.40 2.48 -0.89
C THR A 58 4.52 1.29 -0.55
N ARG A 59 5.09 0.26 0.08
CA ARG A 59 4.32 -0.91 0.54
C ARG A 59 3.24 -0.47 1.53
N PHE A 60 3.60 0.36 2.51
CA PHE A 60 2.63 0.88 3.48
C PHE A 60 1.50 1.68 2.82
N VAL A 61 1.80 2.55 1.85
CA VAL A 61 0.80 3.31 1.08
C VAL A 61 -0.19 2.37 0.40
N LEU A 62 0.32 1.41 -0.37
CA LEU A 62 -0.51 0.47 -1.14
C LEU A 62 -1.36 -0.42 -0.21
N ILE A 63 -0.78 -0.96 0.87
CA ILE A 63 -1.53 -1.75 1.87
C ILE A 63 -2.64 -0.92 2.50
N THR A 64 -2.37 0.34 2.81
CA THR A 64 -3.36 1.25 3.42
C THR A 64 -4.56 1.46 2.51
N LEU A 65 -4.30 1.75 1.23
CA LEU A 65 -5.35 1.93 0.24
C LEU A 65 -6.19 0.66 0.07
N GLU A 66 -5.54 -0.51 -0.04
CA GLU A 66 -6.25 -1.77 -0.21
C GLU A 66 -7.07 -2.16 1.02
N LYS A 67 -6.56 -1.93 2.23
CA LYS A 67 -7.31 -2.22 3.46
C LYS A 67 -8.51 -1.30 3.66
N TYR A 68 -8.42 -0.04 3.24
CA TYR A 68 -9.47 0.94 3.45
C TYR A 68 -10.56 0.88 2.37
N TYR A 69 -10.17 0.91 1.09
CA TYR A 69 -11.10 0.95 -0.05
C TYR A 69 -11.40 -0.42 -0.65
N GLY A 70 -10.58 -1.43 -0.35
CA GLY A 70 -10.68 -2.77 -0.89
C GLY A 70 -10.97 -3.80 0.19
N ASN A 71 -10.14 -4.84 0.24
CA ASN A 71 -10.35 -5.96 1.15
C ASN A 71 -9.56 -5.82 2.48
N ALA A 72 -10.26 -5.36 3.52
CA ALA A 72 -9.70 -5.20 4.87
C ALA A 72 -9.18 -6.50 5.51
N THR A 73 -9.70 -7.66 5.11
CA THR A 73 -9.43 -8.96 5.76
C THR A 73 -8.08 -9.57 5.39
N ILE A 74 -7.43 -9.08 4.34
CA ILE A 74 -6.16 -9.64 3.88
C ILE A 74 -5.05 -9.31 4.87
N ASP A 75 -4.30 -10.34 5.28
CA ASP A 75 -3.07 -10.18 6.04
C ASP A 75 -1.89 -9.91 5.10
N PHE A 76 -1.55 -8.63 4.93
CA PHE A 76 -0.38 -8.21 4.15
C PHE A 76 0.95 -8.38 4.91
N SER A 77 0.91 -8.82 6.16
CA SER A 77 2.09 -9.20 6.95
C SER A 77 2.47 -10.67 6.80
N GLU A 78 1.64 -11.47 6.13
CA GLU A 78 1.88 -12.89 5.87
C GLU A 78 3.23 -13.12 5.16
N ILE A 79 3.96 -14.12 5.65
CA ILE A 79 5.23 -14.58 5.07
C ILE A 79 5.00 -15.70 4.07
N LEU A 80 5.92 -15.84 3.12
CA LEU A 80 5.93 -17.01 2.26
C LEU A 80 6.33 -18.23 3.10
N LYS A 81 5.53 -19.31 3.09
CA LYS A 81 5.83 -20.52 3.88
C LYS A 81 7.21 -21.13 3.55
N SER A 82 7.65 -21.00 2.31
CA SER A 82 8.94 -21.51 1.83
C SER A 82 10.13 -20.57 2.09
N ASP A 83 9.89 -19.32 2.51
CA ASP A 83 10.94 -18.35 2.83
C ASP A 83 10.42 -17.38 3.91
N SER A 84 10.83 -17.60 5.15
CA SER A 84 10.42 -16.78 6.30
C SER A 84 10.91 -15.33 6.23
N ASN A 85 11.82 -15.00 5.31
CA ASN A 85 12.28 -13.63 5.07
C ASN A 85 11.50 -12.94 3.96
N ALA A 86 10.77 -13.68 3.13
CA ALA A 86 9.96 -13.15 2.04
C ALA A 86 8.54 -12.79 2.49
N TYR A 87 8.07 -11.64 2.01
CA TYR A 87 6.65 -11.30 2.08
C TYR A 87 5.88 -12.15 1.07
N LYS A 88 4.70 -12.64 1.47
CA LYS A 88 3.78 -13.27 0.53
C LYS A 88 3.24 -12.28 -0.48
N TRP A 89 3.07 -11.03 -0.08
CA TRP A 89 2.57 -9.97 -0.94
C TRP A 89 3.72 -9.06 -1.34
N GLU A 90 3.83 -8.66 -2.60
CA GLU A 90 4.95 -7.86 -3.11
C GLU A 90 4.47 -6.68 -3.94
N ILE A 91 5.29 -5.63 -3.99
CA ILE A 91 5.07 -4.52 -4.91
C ILE A 91 5.48 -4.98 -6.30
N GLU A 92 4.58 -4.82 -7.26
CA GLU A 92 4.81 -5.15 -8.67
C GLU A 92 4.43 -3.99 -9.60
N HIS A 93 5.10 -3.93 -10.74
CA HIS A 93 4.76 -3.01 -11.82
C HIS A 93 3.57 -3.53 -12.64
N ILE A 94 2.54 -2.69 -12.80
CA ILE A 94 1.36 -2.98 -13.62
C ILE A 94 1.78 -3.17 -15.08
N VAL A 95 2.45 -2.15 -15.65
CA VAL A 95 3.18 -2.26 -16.92
C VAL A 95 4.64 -2.54 -16.61
N SER A 96 5.16 -3.62 -17.19
CA SER A 96 6.50 -4.12 -16.88
C SER A 96 7.58 -3.03 -17.07
N LYS A 97 8.58 -3.05 -16.17
CA LYS A 97 9.70 -2.10 -16.19
C LYS A 97 10.49 -2.13 -17.50
N ALA A 98 10.53 -3.29 -18.16
CA ALA A 98 11.17 -3.47 -19.47
C ALA A 98 10.52 -2.60 -20.55
N LYS A 99 9.20 -2.40 -20.48
CA LYS A 99 8.44 -1.57 -21.42
C LYS A 99 8.36 -0.11 -20.99
N LYS A 100 8.14 0.13 -19.69
CA LYS A 100 8.00 1.48 -19.14
C LYS A 100 8.85 1.60 -17.90
N LYS A 101 9.91 2.41 -17.94
CA LYS A 101 10.77 2.72 -16.76
C LYS A 101 10.06 3.66 -15.78
N ASP A 102 8.81 3.37 -15.47
CA ASP A 102 7.95 4.17 -14.62
C ASP A 102 7.85 3.54 -13.23
N ASN A 103 8.50 4.21 -12.27
CA ASN A 103 8.51 3.83 -10.86
C ASN A 103 7.61 4.75 -10.01
N ARG A 104 6.69 5.49 -10.64
CA ARG A 104 5.70 6.30 -9.95
C ARG A 104 4.65 5.39 -9.33
N LEU A 105 3.97 5.89 -8.29
CA LEU A 105 2.93 5.16 -7.58
C LEU A 105 1.83 4.63 -8.52
N SER A 106 1.53 5.39 -9.58
CA SER A 106 0.55 5.03 -10.60
C SER A 106 0.83 3.72 -11.32
N ASN A 107 2.09 3.32 -11.51
CA ASN A 107 2.43 2.07 -12.17
C ASN A 107 2.68 0.91 -11.18
N LEU A 108 2.41 1.11 -9.88
CA LEU A 108 2.67 0.12 -8.85
C LEU A 108 1.37 -0.43 -8.26
N THR A 109 1.41 -1.72 -7.91
CA THR A 109 0.35 -2.43 -7.21
C THR A 109 0.93 -3.43 -6.20
N ILE A 110 0.07 -4.13 -5.46
CA ILE A 110 0.41 -5.29 -4.65
C ILE A 110 -0.23 -6.54 -5.24
N ILE A 111 0.58 -7.60 -5.39
CA ILE A 111 0.12 -8.94 -5.77
C ILE A 111 0.81 -10.00 -4.89
N SER A 112 0.30 -11.24 -4.90
CA SER A 112 1.02 -12.33 -4.25
C SER A 112 2.32 -12.68 -4.99
N ARG A 113 3.28 -13.22 -4.24
CA ARG A 113 4.51 -13.79 -4.75
C ARG A 113 4.27 -15.07 -5.54
N ASP A 114 3.14 -15.74 -5.33
CA ASP A 114 2.72 -16.87 -6.15
C ASP A 114 2.45 -16.38 -7.58
N LEU A 115 1.60 -15.35 -7.75
CA LEU A 115 1.34 -14.74 -9.06
C LEU A 115 2.59 -14.07 -9.64
N ASN A 116 3.30 -13.28 -8.83
CA ASN A 116 4.53 -12.61 -9.26
C ASN A 116 5.65 -13.61 -9.59
N GLY A 117 5.58 -14.83 -9.06
CA GLY A 117 6.52 -15.91 -9.28
C GLY A 117 6.34 -16.62 -10.61
N LEU A 118 5.14 -16.57 -11.19
CA LEU A 118 4.82 -17.18 -12.48
C LEU A 118 5.62 -16.51 -13.60
N GLU A 119 6.46 -17.30 -14.28
CA GLU A 119 7.31 -16.77 -15.35
C GLU A 119 6.48 -16.13 -16.46
N GLU A 120 5.35 -16.75 -16.81
CA GLU A 120 4.40 -16.21 -17.79
C GLU A 120 3.82 -14.85 -17.38
N TYR A 121 3.71 -14.55 -16.09
CA TYR A 121 3.22 -13.27 -15.61
C TYR A 121 4.33 -12.22 -15.61
N LYS A 122 5.54 -12.56 -15.17
CA LYS A 122 6.68 -11.63 -15.08
C LYS A 122 7.04 -11.01 -16.42
N ILE A 123 7.10 -11.83 -17.47
CA ILE A 123 7.50 -11.40 -18.81
C ILE A 123 6.32 -10.90 -19.64
N ALA A 124 5.09 -11.14 -19.18
CA ALA A 124 3.90 -10.76 -19.91
C ALA A 124 3.78 -9.24 -20.08
N GLU A 125 3.29 -8.87 -21.25
CA GLU A 125 2.81 -7.53 -21.51
C GLU A 125 1.50 -7.26 -20.77
N PHE A 126 1.12 -5.98 -20.65
CA PHE A 126 -0.06 -5.59 -19.89
C PHE A 126 -1.34 -6.31 -20.33
N SER A 127 -1.59 -6.46 -21.64
CA SER A 127 -2.74 -7.19 -22.17
C SER A 127 -2.80 -8.65 -21.69
N LYS A 128 -1.66 -9.35 -21.70
CA LYS A 128 -1.56 -10.73 -21.20
C LYS A 128 -1.64 -10.79 -19.68
N LYS A 129 -1.01 -9.85 -18.96
CA LYS A 129 -1.14 -9.73 -17.49
C LYS A 129 -2.60 -9.59 -17.08
N ARG A 130 -3.43 -8.84 -17.83
CA ARG A 130 -4.88 -8.74 -17.58
C ARG A 130 -5.58 -10.09 -17.64
N GLU A 131 -5.32 -10.89 -18.67
CA GLU A 131 -5.92 -12.21 -18.81
C GLU A 131 -5.47 -13.18 -17.71
N LEU A 132 -4.19 -13.11 -17.32
CA LEU A 132 -3.67 -13.91 -16.21
C LEU A 132 -4.28 -13.47 -14.87
N MET A 133 -4.42 -12.16 -14.66
CA MET A 133 -4.97 -11.60 -13.42
C MET A 133 -6.39 -12.12 -13.16
N LYS A 134 -7.26 -12.21 -14.18
CA LYS A 134 -8.65 -12.70 -14.07
C LYS A 134 -8.81 -14.03 -13.33
N LYS A 135 -7.78 -14.88 -13.35
CA LYS A 135 -7.78 -16.20 -12.70
C LYS A 135 -7.37 -16.16 -11.21
N ASN A 136 -7.02 -14.99 -10.70
CA ASN A 136 -6.43 -14.79 -9.39
C ASN A 136 -7.32 -13.87 -8.53
N LYS A 137 -7.35 -14.08 -7.21
CA LYS A 137 -8.17 -13.27 -6.29
C LYS A 137 -7.75 -11.80 -6.28
N GLU A 138 -6.48 -11.53 -6.57
CA GLU A 138 -5.86 -10.22 -6.74
C GLU A 138 -6.57 -9.39 -7.82
N TYR A 139 -7.25 -10.05 -8.77
CA TYR A 139 -8.07 -9.39 -9.76
C TYR A 139 -9.11 -8.46 -9.17
N TYR A 140 -9.59 -8.73 -7.95
CA TYR A 140 -10.65 -7.97 -7.27
C TYR A 140 -10.12 -6.92 -6.31
N PHE A 141 -8.80 -6.77 -6.18
CA PHE A 141 -8.22 -5.74 -5.32
C PHE A 141 -8.56 -4.35 -5.85
N TYR A 142 -8.74 -3.40 -4.93
CA TYR A 142 -8.94 -1.99 -5.27
C TYR A 142 -7.75 -1.49 -6.12
N LEU A 143 -6.52 -1.80 -5.70
CA LEU A 143 -5.31 -1.38 -6.43
C LEU A 143 -5.20 -1.94 -7.86
N ASN A 144 -5.90 -3.05 -8.14
CA ASN A 144 -5.85 -3.80 -9.40
C ASN A 144 -7.03 -3.53 -10.33
N GLU A 145 -7.81 -2.47 -10.08
CA GLU A 145 -8.95 -2.11 -10.93
C GLU A 145 -8.59 -1.95 -12.41
N ILE A 146 -7.41 -1.41 -12.73
CA ILE A 146 -6.92 -1.23 -14.11
C ILE A 146 -6.95 -2.54 -14.93
N PHE A 147 -6.82 -3.70 -14.28
CA PHE A 147 -6.86 -4.97 -14.98
C PHE A 147 -8.28 -5.33 -15.43
N ARG A 148 -9.30 -4.86 -14.69
CA ARG A 148 -10.73 -5.07 -14.96
C ARG A 148 -11.26 -4.05 -15.96
N ASN A 149 -11.01 -2.77 -15.68
CA ASN A 149 -11.54 -1.63 -16.41
C ASN A 149 -10.37 -0.83 -17.00
N PRO A 150 -9.72 -1.31 -18.08
CA PRO A 150 -8.62 -0.57 -18.69
C PRO A 150 -9.14 0.72 -19.31
N SER A 151 -8.41 1.81 -19.12
CA SER A 151 -8.64 3.02 -19.91
C SER A 151 -8.27 2.80 -21.37
N GLU A 152 -8.99 3.44 -22.28
CA GLU A 152 -8.62 3.52 -23.70
C GLU A 152 -7.26 4.24 -23.86
N ASN A 153 -7.00 5.23 -23.02
CA ASN A 153 -5.71 5.92 -22.90
C ASN A 153 -4.99 5.49 -21.62
N VAL A 154 -4.10 4.51 -21.75
CA VAL A 154 -3.35 3.92 -20.63
C VAL A 154 -2.42 4.95 -19.96
N ASP A 155 -1.82 5.86 -20.72
CA ASP A 155 -0.90 6.85 -20.16
C ASP A 155 -1.63 7.91 -19.33
N GLU A 156 -2.74 8.44 -19.85
CA GLU A 156 -3.61 9.37 -19.12
C GLU A 156 -4.17 8.74 -17.84
N TYR A 157 -4.55 7.45 -17.91
CA TYR A 157 -4.96 6.70 -16.72
C TYR A 157 -3.86 6.62 -15.67
N PHE A 158 -2.60 6.42 -16.08
CA PHE A 158 -1.50 6.40 -15.13
C PHE A 158 -1.26 7.77 -14.50
N GLU A 159 -1.47 8.89 -15.20
CA GLU A 159 -1.39 10.21 -14.56
C GLU A 159 -2.52 10.40 -13.53
N SER A 160 -3.77 10.13 -13.92
CA SER A 160 -4.93 10.32 -13.05
C SER A 160 -4.90 9.39 -11.84
N ARG A 161 -4.59 8.11 -12.03
CA ARG A 161 -4.41 7.13 -10.94
C ARG A 161 -3.33 7.58 -9.96
N GLY A 162 -2.22 8.14 -10.46
CA GLY A 162 -1.12 8.60 -9.62
C GLY A 162 -1.57 9.66 -8.62
N GLN A 163 -2.32 10.64 -9.09
CA GLN A 163 -2.88 11.69 -8.24
C GLN A 163 -3.97 11.15 -7.32
N GLN A 164 -4.90 10.35 -7.85
CA GLN A 164 -5.97 9.70 -7.09
C GLN A 164 -5.43 8.93 -5.90
N LEU A 165 -4.45 8.04 -6.09
CA LEU A 165 -3.90 7.23 -4.99
C LEU A 165 -3.21 8.08 -3.91
N LYS A 166 -2.59 9.20 -4.29
CA LYS A 166 -1.99 10.12 -3.31
C LYS A 166 -3.08 10.80 -2.48
N ASP A 167 -4.11 11.29 -3.14
CA ASP A 167 -5.21 11.97 -2.47
C ASP A 167 -6.01 11.02 -1.62
N ASP A 168 -6.32 9.82 -2.11
CA ASP A 168 -7.00 8.77 -1.35
C ASP A 168 -6.17 8.33 -0.15
N PHE A 169 -4.84 8.19 -0.29
CA PHE A 169 -3.98 7.88 0.86
C PHE A 169 -4.01 8.98 1.91
N LYS A 170 -4.00 10.26 1.50
CA LYS A 170 -4.14 11.40 2.43
C LYS A 170 -5.53 11.39 3.07
N LYS A 171 -6.60 11.18 2.31
CA LYS A 171 -8.00 11.15 2.80
C LYS A 171 -8.22 10.10 3.88
N VAL A 172 -7.61 8.92 3.77
CA VAL A 172 -7.63 7.89 4.83
C VAL A 172 -7.24 8.46 6.21
N PHE A 173 -6.41 9.50 6.22
CA PHE A 173 -5.95 10.18 7.42
C PHE A 173 -6.39 11.64 7.54
N CYS A 174 -7.12 12.23 6.59
CA CYS A 174 -7.39 13.69 6.52
C CYS A 174 -8.87 14.07 6.38
N ASP A 175 -9.80 13.11 6.25
CA ASP A 175 -11.24 13.43 6.27
C ASP A 175 -11.60 14.17 7.56
N GLU A 176 -12.70 14.94 7.64
CA GLU A 176 -13.08 15.66 8.88
C GLU A 176 -13.33 14.70 10.07
N ASN A 177 -13.41 13.40 9.77
CA ASN A 177 -13.19 12.27 10.68
C ASN A 177 -11.70 11.85 10.78
N TYR A 178 -10.78 12.81 10.85
CA TYR A 178 -9.36 12.62 11.19
C TYR A 178 -9.26 11.79 12.48
N THR A 179 -10.27 11.96 13.34
CA THR A 179 -10.58 11.18 14.51
C THR A 179 -10.96 9.73 14.13
N GLU A 180 -12.00 9.38 13.40
CA GLU A 180 -12.57 8.01 13.38
C GLU A 180 -11.64 6.84 12.95
N TYR A 181 -10.81 6.99 11.90
CA TYR A 181 -9.86 5.93 11.49
C TYR A 181 -8.60 5.91 12.37
N LEU A 182 -8.11 7.07 12.81
CA LEU A 182 -7.08 7.15 13.84
C LEU A 182 -7.62 6.72 15.22
N LEU A 183 -8.91 6.89 15.52
CA LEU A 183 -9.60 6.43 16.72
C LEU A 183 -9.78 4.92 16.64
N LYS A 184 -9.96 4.31 15.47
CA LYS A 184 -9.78 2.85 15.32
C LYS A 184 -8.33 2.42 15.54
N ILE A 185 -7.34 3.19 15.05
CA ILE A 185 -5.90 2.97 15.31
C ILE A 185 -5.47 3.39 16.74
N LEU A 186 -6.27 4.13 17.52
CA LEU A 186 -5.89 4.67 18.84
C LEU A 186 -6.83 4.20 19.96
N ASN A 187 -7.98 3.62 19.62
CA ASN A 187 -9.15 3.30 20.43
C ASN A 187 -9.42 4.24 21.61
N ILE A 188 -9.28 5.54 21.39
CA ILE A 188 -9.60 6.57 22.38
C ILE A 188 -11.13 6.66 22.36
N SER A 189 -11.82 6.34 23.46
CA SER A 189 -13.26 6.64 23.52
C SER A 189 -13.43 8.16 23.43
N ASP A 190 -14.50 8.66 22.81
CA ASP A 190 -14.78 10.09 22.63
C ASP A 190 -14.57 10.95 23.91
N ASN A 191 -14.67 10.34 25.09
CA ASN A 191 -14.44 10.95 26.41
C ASN A 191 -13.01 11.45 26.70
N ASP A 192 -12.01 10.97 25.97
CA ASP A 192 -10.60 11.31 26.21
C ASP A 192 -10.10 12.46 25.31
N VAL A 193 -10.92 12.92 24.35
CA VAL A 193 -10.61 14.05 23.45
C VAL A 193 -11.00 15.40 24.08
N ASN A 194 -11.84 15.39 25.12
CA ASN A 194 -12.39 16.57 25.78
C ASN A 194 -11.84 16.81 27.21
N ARG A 195 -10.60 16.42 27.50
CA ARG A 195 -9.91 16.73 28.77
C ARG A 195 -8.59 17.44 28.54
#